data_AF-A0A0E0IGV0-F1
#
_entry.id   AF-A0A0E0IGV0-F1
#
_cell.length_a   1.000
_cell.length_b   1.000
_cell.length_c   1.000
_cell.angle_alpha   90.00
_cell.angle_beta   90.00
_cell.angle_gamma   90.00
#
_symmetry.space_group_name_H-M   'P 1'
#
loop_
_entity.id
_entity.type
_entity.pdbx_description
1 polymer ?
#
loop_
_entity_poly.entity_id
_entity_poly.type
_entity_poly.pdbx_seq_one_letter_code
_entity_poly.pdbx_strand_id
1 'polypeptide(L)'
;MPLSPRRLTASLAPLHSPPPPRQPPSSAPQKTRRATTHELIAGGGNPSLSRQQRLGERGRAPPAMEYVNPLTGFRVDGRRPNEMRQLKGEVGVVARADGSALFEMGNTRVIAAVYGPREVQNKGQQVNSKDALVRCEYRMADFSTGDRRRKPKGDRRSTEISLVIRQTMEASILTHLMPRSQIDIFVQVLQADGGTRAACINAATLALADAGIPMRDIVTSCSADLNYIEDSAGGPDVTVGFLTKMDKVTLLQMDAKLPMDTFETVMDLAIEGCKAIANYIREVLLENTRRLECQRDH
;
A
#
# COMPACT_ATOMS: atom_id res chain seq x y z
N MET A 1 45.97 -27.77 47.74
CA MET A 1 47.11 -26.89 47.40
C MET A 1 47.99 -27.60 46.37
N PRO A 2 48.63 -26.91 45.40
CA PRO A 2 48.60 -25.48 45.06
C PRO A 2 47.82 -25.24 43.74
N LEU A 3 47.07 -24.16 43.48
CA LEU A 3 47.26 -22.70 43.58
C LEU A 3 48.24 -22.09 42.55
N SER A 4 47.69 -21.74 41.37
CA SER A 4 47.91 -20.54 40.53
C SER A 4 49.34 -20.17 40.06
N PRO A 5 49.51 -19.39 38.96
CA PRO A 5 49.19 -17.96 39.02
C PRO A 5 48.42 -17.42 37.81
N ARG A 6 47.52 -16.48 38.12
CA ARG A 6 46.92 -15.49 37.23
C ARG A 6 48.01 -14.72 36.48
N ARG A 7 47.86 -14.56 35.16
CA ARG A 7 48.45 -13.43 34.43
C ARG A 7 47.33 -12.50 33.97
N LEU A 8 47.19 -11.42 34.73
CA LEU A 8 46.58 -10.16 34.31
C LEU A 8 47.56 -9.48 33.34
N THR A 9 47.15 -9.23 32.11
CA THR A 9 47.80 -8.22 31.27
C THR A 9 46.75 -7.44 30.47
N ALA A 10 46.54 -6.22 30.94
CA ALA A 10 46.28 -4.98 30.21
C ALA A 10 45.26 -5.00 29.06
N SER A 11 44.08 -4.44 29.37
CA SER A 11 43.27 -3.61 28.48
C SER A 11 44.15 -2.61 27.71
N LEU A 12 44.09 -2.66 26.38
CA LEU A 12 44.61 -1.65 25.45
C LEU A 12 43.62 -1.54 24.28
N ALA A 13 42.55 -0.78 24.49
CA ALA A 13 41.91 -0.02 23.42
C ALA A 13 42.77 1.24 23.20
N PRO A 14 43.19 1.55 21.96
CA PRO A 14 42.58 2.68 21.24
C PRO A 14 42.63 2.47 19.70
N LEU A 15 41.85 3.12 18.84
CA LEU A 15 41.81 4.56 18.61
C LEU A 15 40.48 4.90 17.93
N HIS A 16 39.70 5.74 18.61
CA HIS A 16 38.57 6.45 18.06
C HIS A 16 39.11 7.49 17.07
N SER A 17 38.71 7.42 15.80
CA SER A 17 38.99 8.47 14.83
C SER A 17 38.30 9.77 15.25
N PRO A 18 38.97 10.94 15.24
CA PRO A 18 38.34 12.20 15.59
C PRO A 18 37.29 12.59 14.54
N PRO A 19 36.12 13.14 14.94
CA PRO A 19 35.15 13.66 14.00
C PRO A 19 35.69 14.94 13.32
N PRO A 20 35.31 15.20 12.05
CA PRO A 20 35.78 16.37 11.30
C PRO A 20 35.29 17.70 11.94
N PRO A 21 36.03 18.80 11.75
CA PRO A 21 35.72 20.08 12.37
C PRO A 21 34.39 20.65 11.86
N ARG A 22 33.60 21.17 12.81
CA ARG A 22 32.34 21.88 12.54
C ARG A 22 32.62 23.18 11.81
N GLN A 23 32.04 23.35 10.63
CA GLN A 23 32.04 24.62 9.91
C GLN A 23 31.26 25.69 10.71
N PRO A 24 31.74 26.94 10.80
CA PRO A 24 31.00 28.02 11.44
C PRO A 24 29.76 28.41 10.60
N PRO A 25 28.68 28.86 11.24
CA PRO A 25 27.44 29.20 10.53
C PRO A 25 27.66 30.43 9.65
N SER A 26 27.40 30.29 8.34
CA SER A 26 27.37 31.42 7.43
C SER A 26 26.20 32.34 7.78
N SER A 27 26.53 33.59 8.03
CA SER A 27 25.66 34.73 8.28
C SER A 27 24.41 34.78 7.38
N ALA A 28 23.27 35.03 8.02
CA ALA A 28 21.98 35.34 7.40
C ALA A 28 22.08 36.51 6.39
N PRO A 29 21.40 36.45 5.23
CA PRO A 29 21.23 37.63 4.39
C PRO A 29 20.19 38.58 5.02
N GLN A 30 20.66 39.78 5.33
CA GLN A 30 19.86 40.91 5.79
C GLN A 30 18.80 41.29 4.75
N LYS A 31 17.60 41.59 5.23
CA LYS A 31 16.52 42.24 4.48
C LYS A 31 16.98 43.62 4.00
N THR A 32 17.45 43.73 2.77
CA THR A 32 17.49 45.01 2.06
C THR A 32 16.16 45.25 1.36
N ARG A 33 15.35 46.12 1.96
CA ARG A 33 14.25 46.83 1.30
C ARG A 33 14.81 47.52 0.05
N ARG A 34 14.37 47.13 -1.15
CA ARG A 34 14.47 47.98 -2.33
C ARG A 34 13.07 48.39 -2.77
N ALA A 35 12.95 49.70 -2.89
CA ALA A 35 11.74 50.43 -3.14
C ALA A 35 11.20 50.13 -4.54
N THR A 36 9.89 49.96 -4.58
CA THR A 36 9.01 50.22 -5.72
C THR A 36 9.39 51.50 -6.44
N THR A 37 9.68 51.40 -7.74
CA THR A 37 9.52 52.50 -8.69
C THR A 37 8.48 52.07 -9.70
N HIS A 38 7.35 52.77 -9.65
CA HIS A 38 6.29 52.74 -10.65
C HIS A 38 6.82 53.45 -11.91
N GLU A 39 6.77 52.80 -13.05
CA GLU A 39 6.65 53.49 -14.33
C GLU A 39 5.26 53.20 -14.91
N LEU A 40 4.48 54.28 -14.97
CA LEU A 40 3.24 54.38 -15.72
C LEU A 40 3.57 54.32 -17.21
N ILE A 41 2.93 53.40 -17.93
CA ILE A 41 2.57 53.63 -19.33
C ILE A 41 1.06 53.61 -19.41
N ALA A 42 0.50 54.81 -19.61
CA ALA A 42 -0.90 55.04 -19.90
C ALA A 42 -1.19 54.60 -21.34
N GLY A 43 -2.14 53.68 -21.50
CA GLY A 43 -2.80 53.36 -22.76
C GLY A 43 -4.29 53.33 -22.52
N GLY A 44 -4.97 54.41 -22.90
CA GLY A 44 -6.42 54.55 -22.80
C GLY A 44 -7.17 53.61 -23.75
N GLY A 45 -8.32 53.11 -23.28
CA GLY A 45 -9.25 52.31 -24.10
C GLY A 45 -10.52 51.93 -23.33
N ASN A 46 -11.56 52.75 -23.50
CA ASN A 46 -13.02 52.52 -23.30
C ASN A 46 -13.55 51.81 -22.03
N PRO A 47 -14.27 52.54 -21.14
CA PRO A 47 -15.04 51.95 -20.06
C PRO A 47 -16.47 51.63 -20.55
N SER A 48 -16.63 50.61 -21.39
CA SER A 48 -17.95 50.12 -21.79
C SER A 48 -17.93 48.63 -22.13
N LEU A 49 -17.53 47.80 -21.16
CA LEU A 49 -17.80 46.36 -21.18
C LEU A 49 -18.51 46.00 -19.88
N SER A 50 -19.74 45.51 -20.05
CA SER A 50 -20.74 45.29 -19.02
C SER A 50 -20.25 44.31 -17.96
N ARG A 51 -20.59 44.60 -16.70
CA ARG A 51 -20.34 43.77 -15.51
C ARG A 51 -20.87 42.33 -15.65
N GLN A 52 -21.74 42.07 -16.63
CA GLN A 52 -22.28 40.76 -16.99
C GLN A 52 -21.32 39.85 -17.76
N GLN A 53 -20.28 40.37 -18.42
CA GLN A 53 -19.33 39.52 -19.19
C GLN A 53 -18.20 38.91 -18.35
N ARG A 54 -17.98 39.39 -17.10
CA ARG A 54 -16.96 38.83 -16.18
C ARG A 54 -17.44 37.62 -15.35
N LEU A 55 -18.70 37.21 -15.51
CA LEU A 55 -19.30 36.08 -14.78
C LEU A 55 -19.34 34.77 -15.60
N GLY A 56 -18.89 34.78 -16.86
CA GLY A 56 -18.97 33.62 -17.76
C GLY A 56 -17.82 32.60 -17.68
N GLU A 57 -16.70 32.92 -17.03
CA GLU A 57 -15.48 32.08 -17.07
C GLU A 57 -15.14 31.39 -15.73
N ARG A 58 -16.12 31.19 -14.85
CA ARG A 58 -15.96 30.41 -13.59
C ARG A 58 -16.77 29.11 -13.58
N GLY A 59 -16.82 28.42 -14.72
CA GLY A 59 -17.61 27.21 -14.85
C GLY A 59 -17.08 26.20 -15.86
N ARG A 60 -15.84 26.35 -16.36
CA ARG A 60 -15.24 25.28 -17.14
C ARG A 60 -14.71 24.25 -16.16
N ALA A 61 -15.47 23.17 -15.96
CA ALA A 61 -14.91 21.93 -15.43
C ALA A 61 -13.59 21.67 -16.17
N PRO A 62 -12.52 21.22 -15.50
CA PRO A 62 -11.32 20.80 -16.20
C PRO A 62 -11.75 19.87 -17.34
N PRO A 63 -11.18 20.00 -18.55
CA PRO A 63 -11.52 19.07 -19.63
C PRO A 63 -11.36 17.66 -19.07
N ALA A 64 -12.36 16.80 -19.28
CA ALA A 64 -12.29 15.40 -18.88
C ALA A 64 -11.00 14.85 -19.47
N MET A 65 -9.99 14.65 -18.62
CA MET A 65 -8.68 14.20 -19.05
C MET A 65 -8.89 12.77 -19.51
N GLU A 66 -8.89 12.55 -20.81
CA GLU A 66 -8.93 11.21 -21.38
C GLU A 66 -7.57 10.58 -21.06
N TYR A 67 -7.51 9.75 -20.02
CA TYR A 67 -6.26 9.14 -19.52
C TYR A 67 -5.66 8.14 -20.50
N VAL A 68 -6.46 7.73 -21.48
CA VAL A 68 -6.01 7.01 -22.67
C VAL A 68 -5.81 8.04 -23.76
N ASN A 69 -4.58 8.15 -24.27
CA ASN A 69 -4.30 9.09 -25.35
C ASN A 69 -5.05 8.64 -26.62
N PRO A 70 -6.01 9.43 -27.15
CA PRO A 70 -6.88 9.00 -28.24
C PRO A 70 -6.12 8.78 -29.56
N LEU A 71 -4.92 9.34 -29.72
CA LEU A 71 -4.08 9.10 -30.90
C LEU A 71 -3.28 7.79 -30.83
N THR A 72 -2.96 7.31 -29.63
CA THR A 72 -2.02 6.19 -29.46
C THR A 72 -2.64 4.98 -28.77
N GLY A 73 -3.79 5.14 -28.10
CA GLY A 73 -4.49 4.07 -27.39
C GLY A 73 -3.77 3.58 -26.13
N PHE A 74 -2.68 4.24 -25.72
CA PHE A 74 -1.91 3.91 -24.52
C PHE A 74 -2.29 4.82 -23.34
N ARG A 75 -2.16 4.26 -22.14
CA ARG A 75 -2.25 5.00 -20.88
C ARG A 75 -1.01 5.87 -20.67
N VAL A 76 -1.04 6.72 -19.65
CA VAL A 76 0.09 7.59 -19.25
C VAL A 76 1.40 6.80 -19.03
N ASP A 77 1.30 5.54 -18.60
CA ASP A 77 2.46 4.67 -18.36
C ASP A 77 2.92 3.86 -19.59
N GLY A 78 2.27 4.03 -20.74
CA GLY A 78 2.55 3.25 -21.95
C GLY A 78 1.90 1.86 -22.00
N ARG A 79 1.08 1.49 -21.01
CA ARG A 79 0.30 0.23 -20.99
C ARG A 79 -0.97 0.34 -21.81
N ARG A 80 -1.50 -0.80 -22.26
CA ARG A 80 -2.86 -0.85 -22.81
C ARG A 80 -3.91 -0.67 -21.69
N PRO A 81 -5.13 -0.19 -21.98
CA PRO A 81 -6.19 -0.04 -20.98
C PRO A 81 -6.51 -1.33 -20.21
N ASN A 82 -6.45 -2.48 -20.90
CA ASN A 82 -6.76 -3.80 -20.36
C ASN A 82 -5.53 -4.53 -19.81
N GLU A 83 -4.37 -3.87 -19.75
CA GLU A 83 -3.11 -4.48 -19.35
C GLU A 83 -2.75 -4.11 -17.89
N MET A 84 -2.57 -5.15 -17.07
CA MET A 84 -2.18 -4.98 -15.68
C MET A 84 -0.73 -4.51 -15.55
N ARG A 85 -0.39 -3.96 -14.38
CA ARG A 85 1.00 -3.63 -14.04
C ARG A 85 1.82 -4.91 -13.84
N GLN A 86 3.13 -4.79 -14.01
CA GLN A 86 4.04 -5.87 -13.65
C GLN A 86 3.87 -6.22 -12.16
N LEU A 87 3.66 -7.49 -11.89
CA LEU A 87 3.55 -8.04 -10.54
C LEU A 87 4.87 -8.67 -10.14
N LYS A 88 5.28 -8.45 -8.90
CA LYS A 88 6.38 -9.18 -8.26
C LYS A 88 5.93 -9.59 -6.87
N GLY A 89 6.25 -10.81 -6.48
CA GLY A 89 5.80 -11.38 -5.21
C GLY A 89 6.91 -12.24 -4.66
N GLU A 90 7.30 -11.97 -3.43
CA GLU A 90 8.30 -12.72 -2.69
C GLU A 90 7.71 -13.13 -1.35
N VAL A 91 8.05 -14.33 -0.90
CA VAL A 91 7.50 -14.96 0.29
C VAL A 91 8.65 -15.33 1.24
N GLY A 92 8.41 -15.24 2.55
CA GLY A 92 9.44 -15.51 3.57
C GLY A 92 10.48 -14.40 3.73
N VAL A 93 10.10 -13.14 3.49
CA VAL A 93 11.01 -11.97 3.53
C VAL A 93 11.47 -11.64 4.95
N VAL A 94 10.61 -11.87 5.96
CA VAL A 94 10.88 -11.57 7.37
C VAL A 94 10.99 -12.88 8.14
N ALA A 95 12.23 -13.32 8.38
CA ALA A 95 12.52 -14.59 9.07
C ALA A 95 12.01 -14.69 10.53
N ARG A 96 11.63 -13.56 11.15
CA ARG A 96 11.10 -13.54 12.52
C ARG A 96 9.57 -13.62 12.60
N ALA A 97 8.88 -13.43 11.48
CA ALA A 97 7.43 -13.59 11.43
C ALA A 97 7.11 -15.07 11.14
N ASP A 98 5.92 -15.51 11.56
CA ASP A 98 5.46 -16.88 11.25
C ASP A 98 5.20 -17.03 9.75
N GLY A 99 4.75 -15.97 9.09
CA GLY A 99 4.72 -15.84 7.64
C GLY A 99 4.89 -14.39 7.20
N SER A 100 5.45 -14.20 6.01
CA SER A 100 5.70 -12.85 5.48
C SER A 100 5.73 -12.83 3.97
N ALA A 101 5.41 -11.67 3.40
CA ALA A 101 5.46 -11.48 1.96
C ALA A 101 5.79 -10.04 1.60
N LEU A 102 6.52 -9.86 0.51
CA LEU A 102 6.69 -8.60 -0.19
C LEU A 102 5.94 -8.70 -1.52
N PHE A 103 5.05 -7.76 -1.78
CA PHE A 103 4.29 -7.69 -3.02
C PHE A 103 4.51 -6.34 -3.69
N GLU A 104 4.85 -6.37 -4.97
CA GLU A 104 5.00 -5.21 -5.82
C GLU A 104 3.98 -5.26 -6.95
N MET A 105 3.28 -4.14 -7.15
CA MET A 105 2.34 -3.94 -8.26
C MET A 105 2.71 -2.64 -8.97
N GLY A 106 3.45 -2.74 -10.07
CA GLY A 106 4.14 -1.60 -10.66
C GLY A 106 5.14 -1.02 -9.67
N ASN A 107 5.00 0.28 -9.33
CA ASN A 107 5.86 0.92 -8.32
C ASN A 107 5.28 0.85 -6.89
N THR A 108 4.07 0.33 -6.72
CA THR A 108 3.49 0.13 -5.37
C THR A 108 4.19 -1.05 -4.71
N ARG A 109 4.78 -0.84 -3.53
CA ARG A 109 5.52 -1.85 -2.76
C ARG A 109 4.93 -2.00 -1.37
N VAL A 110 4.55 -3.22 -1.02
CA VAL A 110 3.89 -3.53 0.24
C VAL A 110 4.54 -4.76 0.87
N ILE A 111 4.86 -4.65 2.16
CA ILE A 111 5.31 -5.79 2.97
C ILE A 111 4.21 -6.16 3.96
N ALA A 112 3.93 -7.46 4.06
CA ALA A 112 2.99 -8.02 5.03
C ALA A 112 3.72 -9.04 5.91
N ALA A 113 3.36 -9.05 7.19
CA ALA A 113 3.84 -10.01 8.17
C ALA A 113 2.66 -10.54 8.98
N VAL A 114 2.63 -11.84 9.20
CA VAL A 114 1.60 -12.54 9.95
C VAL A 114 2.23 -13.18 11.18
N TYR A 115 1.55 -13.02 12.30
CA TYR A 115 1.87 -13.70 13.55
C TYR A 115 0.66 -14.48 14.04
N GLY A 116 0.87 -15.75 14.33
CA GLY A 116 -0.15 -16.65 14.84
C GLY A 116 -0.25 -17.96 14.04
N PRO A 117 -1.12 -18.88 14.49
CA PRO A 117 -2.09 -18.72 15.56
C PRO A 117 -1.46 -18.71 16.96
N ARG A 118 -1.68 -17.63 17.73
CA ARG A 118 -1.19 -17.51 19.11
C ARG A 118 -2.32 -17.42 20.11
N GLU A 119 -2.06 -17.70 21.37
CA GLU A 119 -3.07 -17.53 22.41
C GLU A 119 -3.46 -16.05 22.57
N VAL A 120 -4.77 -15.78 22.64
CA VAL A 120 -5.29 -14.42 22.87
C VAL A 120 -4.85 -13.94 24.26
N GLN A 121 -4.06 -12.87 24.32
CA GLN A 121 -3.54 -12.34 25.59
C GLN A 121 -4.64 -11.78 26.53
N ASN A 122 -5.73 -11.28 25.94
CA ASN A 122 -6.84 -10.72 26.71
C ASN A 122 -7.90 -11.78 27.03
N LYS A 123 -7.90 -12.26 28.27
CA LYS A 123 -8.89 -13.25 28.75
C LYS A 123 -10.35 -12.84 28.51
N GLY A 124 -10.66 -11.54 28.56
CA GLY A 124 -12.01 -11.04 28.25
C GLY A 124 -12.48 -11.29 26.81
N GLN A 125 -11.55 -11.38 25.85
CA GLN A 125 -11.86 -11.74 24.46
C GLN A 125 -11.81 -13.26 24.23
N GLN A 126 -11.13 -14.02 25.09
CA GLN A 126 -11.10 -15.49 25.02
C GLN A 126 -12.43 -16.16 25.40
N VAL A 127 -13.16 -15.59 26.37
CA VAL A 127 -14.30 -16.27 27.01
C VAL A 127 -15.50 -16.46 26.06
N ASN A 128 -15.63 -15.64 25.02
CA ASN A 128 -16.79 -15.64 24.12
C ASN A 128 -16.47 -16.08 22.67
N SER A 129 -15.21 -16.36 22.34
CA SER A 129 -14.80 -16.61 20.96
C SER A 129 -14.73 -18.10 20.65
N LYS A 130 -15.77 -18.62 19.99
CA LYS A 130 -15.76 -19.95 19.36
C LYS A 130 -14.82 -20.00 18.14
N ASP A 131 -14.60 -18.85 17.52
CA ASP A 131 -13.75 -18.69 16.33
C ASP A 131 -12.43 -17.98 16.68
N ALA A 132 -11.42 -18.14 15.81
CA ALA A 132 -10.18 -17.39 15.89
C ALA A 132 -10.41 -15.88 15.73
N LEU A 133 -9.69 -15.08 16.52
CA LEU A 133 -9.71 -13.63 16.44
C LEU A 133 -8.70 -13.14 15.40
N VAL A 134 -9.19 -12.54 14.31
CA VAL A 134 -8.33 -11.94 13.28
C VAL A 134 -8.16 -10.45 13.56
N ARG A 135 -6.92 -9.98 13.70
CA ARG A 135 -6.59 -8.54 13.73
C ARG A 135 -5.78 -8.19 12.49
N CYS A 136 -6.05 -7.01 11.94
CA CYS A 136 -5.26 -6.44 10.88
C CYS A 136 -4.86 -5.02 11.28
N GLU A 137 -3.60 -4.67 11.06
CA GLU A 137 -3.11 -3.32 11.20
C GLU A 137 -2.43 -2.87 9.90
N TYR A 138 -3.03 -1.86 9.27
CA TYR A 138 -2.47 -1.19 8.11
C TYR A 138 -1.67 0.04 8.53
N ARG A 139 -0.46 0.16 8.00
CA ARG A 139 0.38 1.35 8.13
C ARG A 139 0.96 1.73 6.78
N MET A 140 1.03 3.02 6.53
CA MET A 140 1.66 3.58 5.33
C MET A 140 2.96 4.28 5.73
N ALA A 141 4.08 4.07 5.05
CA ALA A 141 5.35 4.67 5.46
C ALA A 141 5.31 6.18 5.23
N ASP A 142 5.98 6.96 6.09
CA ASP A 142 5.95 8.43 5.97
C ASP A 142 6.63 8.93 4.68
N PHE A 143 7.46 8.08 4.07
CA PHE A 143 8.17 8.30 2.80
C PHE A 143 7.51 7.60 1.61
N SER A 144 6.35 6.95 1.78
CA SER A 144 5.76 6.15 0.70
C SER A 144 5.12 6.98 -0.42
N THR A 145 4.83 8.26 -0.16
CA THR A 145 4.24 9.21 -1.09
C THR A 145 5.23 10.34 -1.39
N GLY A 146 5.06 11.02 -2.53
CA GLY A 146 5.93 12.15 -2.92
C GLY A 146 5.98 13.27 -1.88
N ASP A 147 4.85 13.53 -1.21
CA ASP A 147 4.79 14.43 -0.06
C ASP A 147 4.91 13.68 1.26
N ARG A 148 5.78 14.16 2.16
CA ARG A 148 5.93 13.60 3.50
C ARG A 148 4.66 13.85 4.32
N ARG A 149 3.87 12.79 4.54
CA ARG A 149 2.66 12.86 5.36
C ARG A 149 3.03 12.76 6.85
N ARG A 150 2.73 13.79 7.64
CA ARG A 150 2.73 13.65 9.11
C ARG A 150 1.45 12.92 9.52
N LYS A 151 1.57 11.75 10.13
CA LYS A 151 0.40 11.00 10.62
C LYS A 151 -0.19 11.69 11.85
N PRO A 152 -1.45 12.15 11.80
CA PRO A 152 -2.17 12.49 13.02
C PRO A 152 -2.44 11.20 13.80
N LYS A 153 -2.46 11.29 15.14
CA LYS A 153 -2.83 10.17 16.01
C LYS A 153 -4.27 9.76 15.69
N GLY A 154 -4.46 8.53 15.18
CA GLY A 154 -5.78 8.01 14.80
C GLY A 154 -6.24 8.37 13.38
N ASP A 155 -5.40 8.12 12.36
CA ASP A 155 -5.77 8.34 10.95
C ASP A 155 -6.96 7.45 10.55
N ARG A 156 -8.13 8.06 10.33
CA ARG A 156 -9.38 7.37 10.01
C ARG A 156 -9.26 6.49 8.77
N ARG A 157 -8.52 6.93 7.75
CA ARG A 157 -8.29 6.17 6.51
C ARG A 157 -7.52 4.88 6.80
N SER A 158 -6.51 4.93 7.67
CA SER A 158 -5.74 3.74 8.04
C SER A 158 -6.58 2.72 8.81
N THR A 159 -7.47 3.19 9.70
CA THR A 159 -8.40 2.34 10.45
C THR A 159 -9.42 1.69 9.53
N GLU A 160 -9.96 2.44 8.55
CA GLU A 160 -10.89 1.93 7.56
C GLU A 160 -10.23 0.84 6.69
N ILE A 161 -9.05 1.10 6.15
CA ILE A 161 -8.31 0.11 5.33
C ILE A 161 -7.99 -1.13 6.17
N SER A 162 -7.57 -0.95 7.43
CA SER A 162 -7.34 -2.07 8.35
C SER A 162 -8.60 -2.93 8.54
N LEU A 163 -9.76 -2.28 8.71
CA LEU A 163 -11.03 -2.97 8.88
C LEU A 163 -11.42 -3.75 7.62
N VAL A 164 -11.23 -3.14 6.45
CA VAL A 164 -11.53 -3.75 5.15
C VAL A 164 -10.66 -4.97 4.89
N ILE A 165 -9.34 -4.86 5.10
CA ILE A 165 -8.43 -6.00 4.94
C ILE A 165 -8.81 -7.10 5.93
N ARG A 166 -9.09 -6.75 7.19
CA ARG A 166 -9.53 -7.72 8.21
C ARG A 166 -10.77 -8.48 7.78
N GLN A 167 -11.83 -7.80 7.33
CA GLN A 167 -13.08 -8.42 6.88
C GLN A 167 -12.86 -9.33 5.67
N THR A 168 -12.04 -8.88 4.72
CA THR A 168 -11.71 -9.64 3.51
C THR A 168 -10.96 -10.94 3.88
N MET A 169 -9.99 -10.86 4.78
CA MET A 169 -9.22 -12.03 5.24
C MET A 169 -10.07 -12.97 6.10
N GLU A 170 -10.89 -12.43 6.99
CA GLU A 170 -11.79 -13.19 7.86
C GLU A 170 -12.79 -14.04 7.06
N ALA A 171 -13.24 -13.57 5.89
CA ALA A 171 -14.08 -14.36 4.99
C ALA A 171 -13.36 -15.61 4.42
N SER A 172 -12.03 -15.52 4.25
CA SER A 172 -11.19 -16.58 3.67
C SER A 172 -10.61 -17.55 4.70
N ILE A 173 -10.26 -17.08 5.89
CA ILE A 173 -9.61 -17.89 6.93
C ILE A 173 -10.64 -18.84 7.57
N LEU A 174 -10.23 -20.09 7.81
CA LEU A 174 -11.03 -21.10 8.51
C LEU A 174 -10.91 -20.91 10.03
N THR A 175 -11.49 -19.83 10.55
CA THR A 175 -11.37 -19.41 11.96
C THR A 175 -11.90 -20.43 12.97
N HIS A 176 -12.88 -21.25 12.59
CA HIS A 176 -13.45 -22.31 13.43
C HIS A 176 -12.47 -23.46 13.73
N LEU A 177 -11.42 -23.64 12.92
CA LEU A 177 -10.38 -24.65 13.18
C LEU A 177 -9.41 -24.23 14.28
N MET A 178 -9.38 -22.94 14.63
CA MET A 178 -8.41 -22.36 15.57
C MET A 178 -9.13 -21.59 16.69
N PRO A 179 -9.99 -22.25 17.50
CA PRO A 179 -10.71 -21.59 18.57
C PRO A 179 -9.74 -20.99 19.60
N ARG A 180 -10.12 -19.85 20.22
CA ARG A 180 -9.32 -19.13 21.24
C ARG A 180 -7.93 -18.68 20.78
N SER A 181 -7.66 -18.75 19.47
CA SER A 181 -6.42 -18.28 18.87
C SER A 181 -6.59 -16.87 18.30
N GLN A 182 -5.48 -16.16 18.18
CA GLN A 182 -5.37 -14.84 17.58
C GLN A 182 -4.40 -14.90 16.40
N ILE A 183 -4.81 -14.32 15.28
CA ILE A 183 -3.99 -14.12 14.09
C ILE A 183 -3.85 -12.62 13.88
N ASP A 184 -2.63 -12.12 13.94
CA ASP A 184 -2.32 -10.70 13.72
C ASP A 184 -1.63 -10.52 12.37
N ILE A 185 -2.24 -9.71 11.52
CA ILE A 185 -1.76 -9.36 10.19
C ILE A 185 -1.28 -7.91 10.24
N PHE A 186 0.00 -7.68 9.97
CA PHE A 186 0.59 -6.36 9.86
C PHE A 186 0.91 -6.08 8.40
N VAL A 187 0.37 -5.00 7.86
CA VAL A 187 0.61 -4.59 6.48
C VAL A 187 1.23 -3.20 6.47
N GLN A 188 2.37 -3.08 5.81
CA GLN A 188 3.14 -1.85 5.72
C GLN A 188 3.39 -1.50 4.25
N VAL A 189 2.84 -0.37 3.81
CA VAL A 189 3.13 0.18 2.48
C VAL A 189 4.46 0.92 2.54
N LEU A 190 5.39 0.52 1.68
CA LEU A 190 6.72 1.13 1.55
C LEU A 190 6.73 2.22 0.48
N GLN A 191 6.05 1.96 -0.64
CA GLN A 191 5.90 2.89 -1.75
C GLN A 191 4.47 2.81 -2.28
N ALA A 192 3.83 3.95 -2.50
CA ALA A 192 2.45 4.05 -2.94
C ALA A 192 2.38 4.67 -4.34
N ASP A 193 1.90 3.90 -5.31
CA ASP A 193 1.70 4.31 -6.71
C ASP A 193 0.28 3.97 -7.19
N GLY A 194 -0.71 4.13 -6.31
CA GLY A 194 -2.11 3.77 -6.56
C GLY A 194 -2.41 2.27 -6.38
N GLY A 195 -3.70 1.92 -6.27
CA GLY A 195 -4.15 0.54 -5.98
C GLY A 195 -3.59 -0.05 -4.68
N THR A 196 -3.24 0.80 -3.71
CA THR A 196 -2.53 0.38 -2.47
C THR A 196 -3.34 -0.60 -1.63
N ARG A 197 -4.67 -0.44 -1.59
CA ARG A 197 -5.57 -1.34 -0.87
C ARG A 197 -5.54 -2.76 -1.46
N ALA A 198 -5.59 -2.86 -2.79
CA ALA A 198 -5.51 -4.15 -3.48
C ALA A 198 -4.13 -4.82 -3.27
N ALA A 199 -3.05 -4.04 -3.41
CA ALA A 199 -1.70 -4.56 -3.14
C ALA A 199 -1.55 -5.08 -1.69
N CYS A 200 -2.17 -4.41 -0.72
CA CYS A 200 -2.16 -4.84 0.68
C CYS A 200 -2.89 -6.15 0.92
N ILE A 201 -4.06 -6.34 0.30
CA ILE A 201 -4.82 -7.60 0.38
C ILE A 201 -3.98 -8.73 -0.23
N ASN A 202 -3.43 -8.53 -1.43
CA ASN A 202 -2.61 -9.55 -2.09
C ASN A 202 -1.37 -9.94 -1.27
N ALA A 203 -0.67 -8.95 -0.69
CA ALA A 203 0.48 -9.18 0.19
C ALA A 203 0.08 -9.97 1.45
N ALA A 204 -1.04 -9.61 2.09
CA ALA A 204 -1.54 -10.31 3.26
C ALA A 204 -1.94 -11.76 2.94
N THR A 205 -2.52 -12.03 1.78
CA THR A 205 -2.85 -13.40 1.35
C THR A 205 -1.60 -14.25 1.15
N LEU A 206 -0.56 -13.70 0.52
CA LEU A 206 0.74 -14.38 0.40
C LEU A 206 1.34 -14.68 1.78
N ALA A 207 1.31 -13.71 2.70
CA ALA A 207 1.86 -13.89 4.05
C ALA A 207 1.06 -14.91 4.90
N LEU A 208 -0.27 -14.97 4.74
CA LEU A 208 -1.11 -15.99 5.39
C LEU A 208 -0.83 -17.39 4.85
N ALA A 209 -0.61 -17.51 3.53
CA ALA A 209 -0.26 -18.77 2.89
C ALA A 209 1.13 -19.26 3.35
N ASP A 210 2.10 -18.35 3.48
CA ASP A 210 3.44 -18.64 4.02
C ASP A 210 3.40 -19.12 5.47
N ALA A 211 2.56 -18.49 6.31
CA ALA A 211 2.34 -18.89 7.69
C ALA A 211 1.64 -20.26 7.82
N GLY A 212 1.18 -20.87 6.72
CA GLY A 212 0.47 -22.15 6.71
C GLY A 212 -0.90 -22.08 7.38
N ILE A 213 -1.52 -20.89 7.44
CA ILE A 213 -2.84 -20.73 8.05
C ILE A 213 -3.91 -21.34 7.15
N PRO A 214 -4.82 -22.19 7.69
CA PRO A 214 -5.85 -22.82 6.88
C PRO A 214 -6.85 -21.79 6.34
N MET A 215 -6.93 -21.68 5.02
CA MET A 215 -7.86 -20.80 4.29
C MET A 215 -8.76 -21.63 3.38
N ARG A 216 -10.00 -21.18 3.19
CA ARG A 216 -10.96 -21.78 2.23
C ARG A 216 -10.46 -21.64 0.80
N ASP A 217 -9.93 -20.45 0.50
CA ASP A 217 -9.52 -20.05 -0.83
C ASP A 217 -8.55 -18.86 -0.76
N ILE A 218 -7.80 -18.63 -1.83
CA ILE A 218 -6.90 -17.49 -1.99
C ILE A 218 -7.75 -16.27 -2.33
N VAL A 219 -7.67 -15.26 -1.47
CA VAL A 219 -8.23 -13.94 -1.76
C VAL A 219 -7.27 -13.21 -2.69
N THR A 220 -7.81 -12.66 -3.76
CA THR A 220 -7.09 -11.73 -4.61
C THR A 220 -7.87 -10.46 -4.75
N SER A 221 -7.17 -9.38 -5.05
CA SER A 221 -7.83 -8.10 -5.26
C SER A 221 -7.16 -7.33 -6.37
N CYS A 222 -7.99 -6.63 -7.10
CA CYS A 222 -7.61 -5.77 -8.19
C CYS A 222 -8.42 -4.49 -8.07
N SER A 223 -7.76 -3.36 -8.29
CA SER A 223 -8.43 -2.08 -8.51
C SER A 223 -8.49 -1.88 -10.01
N ALA A 224 -9.70 -1.67 -10.53
CA ALA A 224 -9.83 -1.18 -11.89
C ALA A 224 -9.38 0.29 -11.87
N ASP A 225 -8.29 0.55 -12.59
CA ASP A 225 -7.61 1.85 -12.66
C ASP A 225 -6.74 2.22 -11.45
N LEU A 226 -5.89 3.26 -11.60
CA LEU A 226 -5.13 4.01 -10.59
C LEU A 226 -3.65 3.72 -10.55
N ASN A 227 -2.93 4.24 -11.53
CA ASN A 227 -1.62 4.82 -11.24
C ASN A 227 -1.78 6.09 -10.38
N TYR A 228 -0.71 6.51 -9.68
CA TYR A 228 -0.80 7.66 -8.76
C TYR A 228 -1.38 8.93 -9.41
N ILE A 229 -1.07 9.14 -10.69
CA ILE A 229 -1.54 10.28 -11.48
C ILE A 229 -3.06 10.21 -11.70
N GLU A 230 -3.58 9.03 -12.02
CA GLU A 230 -5.01 8.80 -12.28
C GLU A 230 -5.82 8.90 -10.97
N ASP A 231 -5.26 8.39 -9.86
CA ASP A 231 -5.82 8.51 -8.51
C ASP A 231 -5.90 9.98 -8.06
N SER A 232 -4.81 10.70 -8.25
CA SER A 232 -4.74 12.12 -7.86
C SER A 232 -5.64 13.01 -8.71
N ALA A 233 -5.97 12.59 -9.93
CA ALA A 233 -6.82 13.33 -10.85
C ALA A 233 -8.33 13.08 -10.60
N GLY A 234 -8.69 12.24 -9.62
CA GLY A 234 -10.08 11.98 -9.25
C GLY A 234 -10.81 11.07 -10.24
N GLY A 235 -10.07 10.17 -10.90
CA GLY A 235 -10.65 9.10 -11.71
C GLY A 235 -11.48 8.13 -10.86
N PRO A 236 -12.35 7.33 -11.50
CA PRO A 236 -13.14 6.35 -10.78
C PRO A 236 -12.29 5.22 -10.19
N ASP A 237 -12.24 5.12 -8.86
CA ASP A 237 -11.65 3.99 -8.15
C ASP A 237 -12.72 2.93 -7.89
N VAL A 238 -12.54 1.73 -8.45
CA VAL A 238 -13.30 0.54 -8.08
C VAL A 238 -12.33 -0.56 -7.68
N THR A 239 -12.34 -0.92 -6.40
CA THR A 239 -11.53 -2.00 -5.83
C THR A 239 -12.39 -3.21 -5.53
N VAL A 240 -12.02 -4.36 -6.09
CA VAL A 240 -12.72 -5.64 -5.91
C VAL A 240 -11.78 -6.64 -5.20
N GLY A 241 -12.31 -7.36 -4.23
CA GLY A 241 -11.70 -8.55 -3.63
C GLY A 241 -12.49 -9.80 -3.99
N PHE A 242 -11.80 -10.84 -4.42
CA PHE A 242 -12.36 -12.01 -5.07
C PHE A 242 -11.74 -13.31 -4.55
N LEU A 243 -12.60 -14.27 -4.23
CA LEU A 243 -12.24 -15.66 -3.92
C LEU A 243 -12.28 -16.47 -5.22
N THR A 244 -11.11 -16.90 -5.69
CA THR A 244 -10.95 -17.42 -7.06
C THR A 244 -11.53 -18.80 -7.32
N LYS A 245 -11.52 -19.71 -6.34
CA LYS A 245 -12.15 -21.04 -6.44
C LYS A 245 -13.64 -20.99 -6.14
N MET A 246 -14.07 -20.10 -5.24
CA MET A 246 -15.48 -19.97 -4.85
C MET A 246 -16.28 -19.05 -5.78
N ASP A 247 -15.60 -18.34 -6.70
CA ASP A 247 -16.15 -17.34 -7.61
C ASP A 247 -17.02 -16.30 -6.85
N LYS A 248 -16.52 -15.85 -5.69
CA LYS A 248 -17.28 -15.00 -4.76
C LYS A 248 -16.55 -13.70 -4.47
N VAL A 249 -17.27 -12.58 -4.58
CA VAL A 249 -16.79 -11.26 -4.19
C VAL A 249 -16.81 -11.13 -2.66
N THR A 250 -15.66 -10.81 -2.07
CA THR A 250 -15.50 -10.56 -0.63
C THR A 250 -15.51 -9.08 -0.31
N LEU A 251 -15.02 -8.26 -1.23
CA LEU A 251 -14.89 -6.82 -1.07
C LEU A 251 -15.30 -6.13 -2.36
N LEU A 252 -16.10 -5.09 -2.25
CA LEU A 252 -16.35 -4.15 -3.33
C LEU A 252 -16.34 -2.76 -2.71
N GLN A 253 -15.42 -1.91 -3.17
CA GLN A 253 -15.34 -0.51 -2.76
C GLN A 253 -15.22 0.36 -3.99
N MET A 254 -15.97 1.46 -3.99
CA MET A 254 -15.96 2.42 -5.07
C MET A 254 -15.97 3.83 -4.48
N ASP A 255 -15.10 4.70 -4.99
CA ASP A 255 -15.03 6.11 -4.61
C ASP A 255 -15.15 6.99 -5.85
N ALA A 256 -16.27 6.89 -6.56
CA ALA A 256 -16.64 7.78 -7.65
C ALA A 256 -18.09 7.61 -8.08
N LYS A 257 -18.57 8.57 -8.87
CA LYS A 257 -19.86 8.50 -9.56
C LYS A 257 -19.65 7.83 -10.91
N LEU A 258 -20.16 6.60 -11.06
CA LEU A 258 -20.19 5.87 -12.32
C LEU A 258 -21.63 5.59 -12.74
N PRO A 259 -21.97 5.72 -14.03
CA PRO A 259 -23.23 5.19 -14.55
C PRO A 259 -23.23 3.66 -14.46
N MET A 260 -24.42 3.08 -14.22
CA MET A 260 -24.57 1.63 -13.97
C MET A 260 -24.03 0.78 -15.11
N ASP A 261 -24.24 1.20 -16.36
CA ASP A 261 -23.77 0.47 -17.54
C ASP A 261 -22.25 0.32 -17.57
N THR A 262 -21.51 1.38 -17.18
CA THR A 262 -20.05 1.32 -17.10
C THR A 262 -19.57 0.56 -15.87
N PHE A 263 -20.32 0.62 -14.76
CA PHE A 263 -19.95 -0.06 -13.54
C PHE A 263 -19.87 -1.57 -13.72
N GLU A 264 -20.84 -2.16 -14.44
CA GLU A 264 -20.83 -3.60 -14.76
C GLU A 264 -19.56 -4.00 -15.51
N THR A 265 -19.23 -3.26 -16.58
CA THR A 265 -18.02 -3.53 -17.38
C THR A 265 -16.72 -3.37 -16.56
N VAL A 266 -16.66 -2.37 -15.67
CA VAL A 266 -15.48 -2.11 -14.83
C VAL A 266 -15.32 -3.21 -13.77
N MET A 267 -16.44 -3.68 -13.21
CA MET A 267 -16.45 -4.76 -12.24
C MET A 267 -15.97 -6.07 -12.86
N ASP A 268 -16.44 -6.41 -14.06
CA ASP A 268 -16.02 -7.61 -14.77
C ASP A 268 -14.51 -7.58 -15.09
N LEU A 269 -14.01 -6.45 -15.57
CA LEU A 269 -12.57 -6.24 -15.80
C LEU A 269 -11.76 -6.39 -14.51
N ALA A 270 -12.26 -5.88 -13.38
CA ALA A 270 -11.60 -6.06 -12.08
C ALA A 270 -11.58 -7.53 -11.65
N ILE A 271 -12.64 -8.30 -11.90
CA ILE A 271 -12.73 -9.73 -11.60
C ILE A 271 -11.76 -10.53 -12.48
N GLU A 272 -11.68 -10.23 -13.77
CA GLU A 272 -10.68 -10.83 -14.67
C GLU A 272 -9.25 -10.55 -14.19
N GLY A 273 -8.97 -9.31 -13.78
CA GLY A 273 -7.70 -8.94 -13.17
C GLY A 273 -7.39 -9.73 -11.89
N CYS A 274 -8.38 -9.91 -11.00
CA CYS A 274 -8.23 -10.74 -9.81
C CYS A 274 -7.87 -12.19 -10.17
N LYS A 275 -8.53 -12.77 -11.19
CA LYS A 275 -8.25 -14.14 -11.67
C LYS A 275 -6.82 -14.27 -12.20
N ALA A 276 -6.33 -13.28 -12.93
CA ALA A 276 -4.95 -13.24 -13.41
C ALA A 276 -3.93 -13.11 -12.25
N ILE A 277 -4.17 -12.22 -11.28
CA ILE A 277 -3.34 -12.09 -10.08
C ILE A 277 -3.30 -13.40 -9.29
N ALA A 278 -4.41 -14.13 -9.22
CA ALA A 278 -4.47 -15.40 -8.51
C ALA A 278 -3.64 -16.50 -9.15
N ASN A 279 -3.58 -16.54 -10.48
CA ASN A 279 -2.69 -17.46 -11.18
C ASN A 279 -1.23 -17.14 -10.84
N TYR A 280 -0.86 -15.86 -10.89
CA TYR A 280 0.48 -15.41 -10.51
C TYR A 280 0.84 -15.76 -9.05
N ILE A 281 -0.04 -15.47 -8.10
CA ILE A 281 0.17 -15.81 -6.68
C ILE A 281 0.34 -17.32 -6.48
N ARG A 282 -0.45 -18.14 -7.19
CA ARG A 282 -0.31 -19.61 -7.13
C ARG A 282 1.05 -20.06 -7.64
N GLU A 283 1.55 -19.48 -8.73
CA GLU A 283 2.89 -19.79 -9.27
C GLU A 283 3.98 -19.44 -8.26
N VAL A 284 3.93 -18.26 -7.65
CA VAL A 284 4.89 -17.83 -6.61
C VAL A 284 4.89 -18.78 -5.41
N LEU A 285 3.72 -19.20 -4.93
CA LEU A 285 3.60 -20.13 -3.81
C LEU A 285 4.13 -21.53 -4.16
N LEU A 286 3.87 -22.01 -5.37
CA LEU A 286 4.39 -23.29 -5.85
C LEU A 286 5.93 -23.27 -5.97
N GLU A 287 6.49 -22.18 -6.51
CA GLU A 287 7.94 -22.01 -6.60
C GLU A 287 8.59 -21.97 -5.21
N ASN A 288 8.00 -21.23 -4.27
CA ASN A 288 8.50 -21.18 -2.90
C ASN A 288 8.44 -22.57 -2.23
N THR A 289 7.37 -23.34 -2.45
CA THR A 289 7.23 -24.70 -1.91
C THR A 289 8.33 -25.62 -2.44
N ARG A 290 8.59 -25.60 -3.75
CA ARG A 290 9.69 -26.37 -4.36
C ARG A 290 11.05 -25.96 -3.80
N ARG A 291 11.28 -24.66 -3.59
CA ARG A 291 12.52 -24.16 -2.97
C ARG A 291 12.71 -24.71 -1.55
N LEU A 292 11.64 -24.75 -0.75
CA LEU A 292 11.66 -25.29 0.60
C LEU A 292 11.85 -26.82 0.61
N GLU A 293 11.29 -27.54 -0.36
CA GLU A 293 11.54 -28.97 -0.55
C GLU A 293 13.02 -29.24 -0.82
N CYS A 294 13.65 -28.54 -1.77
CA CYS A 294 15.08 -28.71 -2.05
C CYS A 294 15.98 -28.37 -0.85
N GLN A 295 15.58 -27.45 0.02
CA GLN A 295 16.34 -27.11 1.23
C GLN A 295 16.25 -28.19 2.32
N ARG A 296 15.20 -29.02 2.32
CA ARG A 296 15.03 -30.11 3.28
C ARG A 296 15.85 -31.35 2.94
N ASP A 297 16.19 -31.54 1.67
CA ASP A 297 16.96 -32.69 1.18
C ASP A 297 18.48 -32.56 1.39
N HIS A 298 18.94 -31.46 2.01
CA HIS A 298 20.33 -31.17 2.36
C HIS A 298 20.53 -31.06 3.87
#